data_AF-A0A963I6U8-F1
#
_entry.id   AF-A0A963I6U8-F1
#
_cell.length_a   1.000
_cell.length_b   1.000
_cell.length_c   1.000
_cell.angle_alpha   90.00
_cell.angle_beta   90.00
_cell.angle_gamma   90.00
#
_symmetry.space_group_name_H-M   'P 1'
#
loop_
_entity.id
_entity.type
_entity.pdbx_description
1 polymer ?
#
loop_
_entity_poly.entity_id
_entity_poly.type
_entity_poly.pdbx_seq_one_letter_code
_entity_poly.pdbx_strand_id
1 'polypeptide(L)'
;MRNLNQDNITQAVIASFANTANPRLKTIMTSLVQHLHAFAREVKLTEEEWFQGIDFVTRCGHITDDKRQEFILLSDVLGLSMLTVAMNNDKPEGCTEATVFGPFHVEGAPHYELGDDIANGAKGTPCLVRGTVKGINGEPVPGAVMDVWQSDDDGLYDVQHEGLDHAQSRGIV
;
A
#
# COMPACT_ATOMS: atom_id res chain seq x y z
N MET A 1 -15.94 -39.67 1.64
CA MET A 1 -16.01 -38.26 2.08
C MET A 1 -15.55 -38.20 3.52
N ARG A 2 -14.62 -37.28 3.86
CA ARG A 2 -14.33 -36.99 5.27
C ARG A 2 -15.51 -36.20 5.83
N ASN A 3 -16.02 -36.57 7.01
CA ASN A 3 -16.99 -35.75 7.73
C ASN A 3 -16.26 -34.50 8.26
N LEU A 4 -16.55 -33.35 7.65
CA LEU A 4 -15.92 -32.09 8.00
C LEU A 4 -16.68 -31.40 9.13
N ASN A 5 -15.95 -30.80 10.07
CA ASN A 5 -16.47 -29.99 11.16
C ASN A 5 -15.51 -28.82 11.46
N GLN A 6 -15.89 -27.95 12.39
CA GLN A 6 -15.10 -26.77 12.76
C GLN A 6 -13.66 -27.08 13.22
N ASP A 7 -13.42 -28.28 13.77
CA ASP A 7 -12.14 -28.69 14.32
C ASP A 7 -11.19 -29.26 13.25
N ASN A 8 -11.74 -29.89 12.20
CA ASN A 8 -10.94 -30.60 11.20
C ASN A 8 -10.89 -29.92 9.82
N ILE A 9 -11.78 -28.95 9.55
CA ILE A 9 -11.89 -28.29 8.24
C ILE A 9 -10.60 -27.55 7.87
N THR A 10 -9.94 -26.90 8.82
CA THR A 10 -8.69 -26.15 8.58
C THR A 10 -7.61 -27.05 7.99
N GLN A 11 -7.40 -28.24 8.57
CA GLN A 11 -6.39 -29.18 8.07
C GLN A 11 -6.80 -29.79 6.73
N ALA A 12 -8.10 -30.01 6.49
CA ALA A 12 -8.58 -30.46 5.20
C ALA A 12 -8.32 -29.43 4.08
N VAL A 13 -8.53 -28.14 4.35
CA VAL A 13 -8.25 -27.05 3.40
C VAL A 13 -6.74 -26.85 3.21
N ILE A 14 -5.93 -26.87 4.28
CA ILE A 14 -4.47 -26.81 4.13
C ILE A 14 -3.95 -27.98 3.28
N ALA A 15 -4.49 -29.19 3.47
CA ALA A 15 -4.12 -30.35 2.69
C ALA A 15 -4.45 -30.23 1.20
N SER A 16 -5.43 -29.40 0.80
CA SER A 16 -5.71 -29.18 -0.63
C SER A 16 -4.60 -28.42 -1.35
N PHE A 17 -3.74 -27.70 -0.62
CA PHE A 17 -2.55 -27.03 -1.15
C PHE A 17 -1.29 -27.91 -1.15
N ALA A 18 -1.40 -29.21 -0.81
CA ALA A 18 -0.23 -30.10 -0.68
C ALA A 18 0.61 -30.20 -1.95
N ASN A 19 -0.04 -30.17 -3.12
CA ASN A 19 0.60 -30.32 -4.44
C ASN A 19 0.85 -28.99 -5.17
N THR A 20 0.76 -27.85 -4.47
CA THR A 20 1.11 -26.55 -5.05
C THR A 20 2.58 -26.55 -5.48
N ALA A 21 2.82 -26.38 -6.78
CA ALA A 21 4.17 -26.50 -7.38
C ALA A 21 5.15 -25.46 -6.84
N ASN A 22 4.70 -24.21 -6.63
CA ASN A 22 5.52 -23.15 -6.05
C ASN A 22 5.58 -23.32 -4.52
N PRO A 23 6.74 -23.64 -3.93
CA PRO A 23 6.85 -23.85 -2.49
C PRO A 23 6.52 -22.60 -1.67
N ARG A 24 6.87 -21.40 -2.17
CA ARG A 24 6.58 -20.14 -1.49
C ARG A 24 5.08 -19.85 -1.47
N LEU A 25 4.39 -20.05 -2.59
CA LEU A 25 2.93 -19.91 -2.65
C LEU A 25 2.25 -20.89 -1.70
N LYS A 26 2.73 -22.13 -1.63
CA LYS A 26 2.23 -23.13 -0.67
C LYS A 26 2.35 -22.63 0.78
N THR A 27 3.50 -22.08 1.16
CA THR A 27 3.72 -21.50 2.49
C THR A 27 2.74 -20.34 2.77
N ILE A 28 2.58 -19.42 1.82
CA ILE A 28 1.69 -18.25 1.96
C ILE A 28 0.24 -18.72 2.16
N MET A 29 -0.27 -19.58 1.28
CA MET A 29 -1.66 -20.04 1.34
C MET A 29 -1.94 -20.88 2.59
N THR A 30 -0.98 -21.71 3.01
CA THR A 30 -1.11 -22.48 4.25
C THR A 30 -1.26 -21.57 5.47
N SER A 31 -0.41 -20.55 5.58
CA SER A 31 -0.46 -19.58 6.68
C SER A 31 -1.75 -18.75 6.65
N LEU A 32 -2.13 -18.24 5.47
CA LEU A 32 -3.34 -17.44 5.29
C LEU A 32 -4.60 -18.20 5.74
N VAL A 33 -4.77 -19.44 5.29
CA VAL A 33 -5.92 -20.29 5.69
C VAL A 33 -5.91 -20.54 7.19
N GLN A 34 -4.74 -20.85 7.76
CA GLN A 34 -4.59 -21.10 9.19
C GLN A 34 -5.06 -19.90 10.02
N HIS A 35 -4.62 -18.69 9.68
CA HIS A 35 -4.99 -17.46 10.39
C HIS A 35 -6.44 -17.04 10.13
N LEU A 36 -6.94 -17.17 8.89
CA LEU A 36 -8.33 -16.84 8.56
C LEU A 36 -9.32 -17.73 9.32
N HIS A 37 -9.08 -19.04 9.38
CA HIS A 37 -9.91 -19.96 10.15
C HIS A 37 -9.77 -19.73 11.67
N ALA A 38 -8.59 -19.32 12.15
CA ALA A 38 -8.40 -18.96 13.55
C ALA A 38 -9.24 -17.73 13.92
N PHE A 39 -9.19 -16.67 13.10
CA PHE A 39 -10.02 -15.47 13.25
C PHE A 39 -11.51 -15.82 13.32
N ALA A 40 -12.02 -16.59 12.36
CA ALA A 40 -13.44 -16.95 12.32
C ALA A 40 -13.90 -17.70 13.59
N ARG A 41 -13.06 -18.60 14.12
CA ARG A 41 -13.34 -19.31 15.38
C ARG A 41 -13.24 -18.41 16.61
N GLU A 42 -12.23 -17.55 16.65
CA GLU A 42 -11.97 -16.62 17.76
C GLU A 42 -13.16 -15.71 18.00
N VAL A 43 -13.67 -15.09 16.92
CA VAL A 43 -14.81 -14.16 16.99
C VAL A 43 -16.16 -14.87 16.95
N LYS A 44 -16.19 -16.20 16.75
CA LYS A 44 -17.40 -17.00 16.52
C LYS A 44 -18.27 -16.42 15.40
N LEU A 45 -17.63 -16.17 14.25
CA LEU A 45 -18.24 -15.50 13.11
C LEU A 45 -19.55 -16.17 12.70
N THR A 46 -20.63 -15.39 12.65
CA THR A 46 -21.96 -15.87 12.24
C THR A 46 -22.11 -15.87 10.72
N GLU A 47 -23.12 -16.59 10.22
CA GLU A 47 -23.44 -16.58 8.79
C GLU A 47 -23.83 -15.19 8.29
N GLU A 48 -24.57 -14.43 9.09
CA GLU A 48 -24.98 -13.06 8.75
C GLU A 48 -23.77 -12.12 8.64
N GLU A 49 -22.88 -12.12 9.62
CA GLU A 49 -21.63 -11.33 9.59
C GLU A 49 -20.72 -11.76 8.44
N TRP A 50 -20.66 -13.06 8.15
CA TRP A 50 -19.91 -13.58 7.01
C TRP A 50 -20.48 -13.03 5.69
N PHE A 51 -21.79 -13.06 5.47
CA PHE A 51 -22.41 -12.48 4.28
C PHE A 51 -22.15 -10.97 4.17
N GLN A 52 -22.18 -10.23 5.28
CA GLN A 52 -21.82 -8.81 5.29
C GLN A 52 -20.35 -8.59 4.90
N GLY A 53 -19.43 -9.44 5.38
CA GLY A 53 -18.02 -9.40 4.99
C GLY A 53 -17.80 -9.69 3.50
N ILE A 54 -18.53 -10.66 2.94
CA ILE A 54 -18.51 -10.95 1.50
C ILE A 54 -19.03 -9.77 0.68
N ASP A 55 -20.15 -9.15 1.09
CA ASP A 55 -20.66 -7.94 0.44
C ASP A 55 -19.63 -6.79 0.49
N PHE A 56 -19.00 -6.56 1.64
CA PHE A 56 -17.97 -5.54 1.80
C PHE A 56 -16.81 -5.72 0.80
N VAL A 57 -16.22 -6.92 0.75
CA VAL A 57 -15.12 -7.24 -0.17
C VAL A 57 -15.57 -7.14 -1.64
N THR A 58 -16.82 -7.52 -1.93
CA THR A 58 -17.42 -7.37 -3.27
C THR A 58 -17.53 -5.91 -3.68
N ARG A 59 -18.00 -5.04 -2.78
CA ARG A 59 -18.09 -3.59 -3.03
C ARG A 59 -16.72 -2.96 -3.23
N CYS A 60 -15.70 -3.36 -2.47
CA CYS A 60 -14.32 -2.94 -2.71
C CYS A 60 -13.87 -3.29 -4.14
N GLY A 61 -14.20 -4.51 -4.61
CA GLY A 61 -13.95 -4.92 -5.98
C GLY A 61 -14.66 -4.08 -7.03
N HIS A 62 -15.95 -3.75 -6.83
CA HIS A 62 -16.73 -2.96 -7.79
C HIS A 62 -16.27 -1.51 -7.95
N ILE A 63 -15.72 -0.89 -6.89
CA ILE A 63 -15.21 0.49 -6.96
C ILE A 63 -13.72 0.57 -7.31
N THR A 64 -13.05 -0.58 -7.46
CA THR A 64 -11.66 -0.62 -7.91
C THR A 64 -11.62 -0.47 -9.43
N ASP A 65 -10.80 0.46 -9.91
CA ASP A 65 -10.56 0.73 -11.34
C ASP A 65 -9.07 1.05 -11.59
N ASP A 66 -8.74 1.52 -12.79
CA ASP A 66 -7.36 1.83 -13.19
C ASP A 66 -6.75 3.02 -12.40
N LYS A 67 -7.58 3.85 -11.76
CA LYS A 67 -7.18 5.02 -10.97
C LYS A 67 -7.35 4.81 -9.47
N ARG A 68 -8.32 4.00 -9.05
CA ARG A 68 -8.67 3.73 -7.66
C ARG A 68 -8.40 2.27 -7.31
N GLN A 69 -7.42 2.05 -6.43
CA GLN A 69 -7.09 0.71 -5.93
C GLN A 69 -7.63 0.50 -4.51
N GLU A 70 -8.90 0.10 -4.39
CA GLU A 70 -9.56 -0.02 -3.08
C GLU A 70 -8.94 -1.11 -2.20
N PHE A 71 -8.39 -2.18 -2.78
CA PHE A 71 -7.69 -3.22 -2.00
C PHE A 71 -6.37 -2.73 -1.39
N ILE A 72 -5.69 -1.77 -2.04
CA ILE A 72 -4.53 -1.10 -1.44
C ILE A 72 -4.99 -0.21 -0.29
N LEU A 73 -6.03 0.59 -0.50
CA LEU A 73 -6.58 1.46 0.54
C LEU A 73 -7.10 0.67 1.75
N LEU A 74 -7.74 -0.48 1.52
CA LEU A 74 -8.14 -1.40 2.58
C LEU A 74 -6.92 -1.96 3.34
N SER A 75 -5.84 -2.30 2.63
CA SER A 75 -4.57 -2.71 3.24
C SER A 75 -3.96 -1.59 4.09
N ASP A 76 -4.07 -0.34 3.66
CA ASP A 76 -3.55 0.82 4.38
C ASP A 76 -4.28 1.01 5.72
N VAL A 77 -5.62 0.99 5.73
CA VAL A 77 -6.41 1.19 6.96
C VAL A 77 -6.34 0.00 7.91
N LEU A 78 -6.03 -1.20 7.40
CA LEU A 78 -5.75 -2.39 8.22
C LEU A 78 -4.29 -2.45 8.70
N GLY A 79 -3.44 -1.51 8.29
CA GLY A 79 -2.02 -1.45 8.65
C GLY A 79 -1.14 -2.51 7.95
N LEU A 80 -1.69 -3.31 7.04
CA LEU A 80 -0.95 -4.35 6.33
C LEU A 80 0.12 -3.74 5.42
N SER A 81 -0.17 -2.61 4.78
CA SER A 81 0.81 -1.91 3.92
C SER A 81 2.02 -1.44 4.72
N MET A 82 1.80 -0.81 5.88
CA MET A 82 2.89 -0.37 6.77
C MET A 82 3.68 -1.56 7.33
N LEU A 83 3.02 -2.62 7.76
CA LEU A 83 3.68 -3.84 8.22
C LEU A 83 4.56 -4.46 7.12
N THR A 84 4.06 -4.47 5.88
CA THR A 84 4.81 -4.97 4.72
C THR A 84 6.04 -4.11 4.45
N VAL A 85 5.91 -2.78 4.50
CA VAL A 85 7.06 -1.87 4.35
C VAL A 85 8.10 -2.12 5.44
N ALA A 86 7.69 -2.19 6.71
CA ALA A 86 8.59 -2.38 7.84
C ALA A 86 9.38 -3.70 7.74
N MET A 87 8.72 -4.81 7.39
CA MET A 87 9.40 -6.12 7.25
C MET A 87 10.42 -6.18 6.10
N ASN A 88 10.25 -5.34 5.07
CA ASN A 88 11.08 -5.38 3.85
C ASN A 88 12.05 -4.19 3.74
N ASN A 89 11.95 -3.22 4.64
CA ASN A 89 12.81 -2.03 4.70
C ASN A 89 13.42 -1.87 6.09
N ASP A 90 13.84 -2.99 6.71
CA ASP A 90 14.66 -2.96 7.92
C ASP A 90 16.04 -2.36 7.57
N LYS A 91 16.16 -1.04 7.79
CA LYS A 91 17.37 -0.27 7.53
C LYS A 91 18.17 -0.11 8.83
N PRO A 92 19.49 0.05 8.76
CA PRO A 92 20.29 0.36 9.92
C PRO A 92 19.78 1.60 10.67
N GLU A 93 20.03 1.64 11.98
CA GLU A 93 19.76 2.81 12.81
C GLU A 93 20.41 4.07 12.21
N GLY A 94 19.65 5.17 12.17
CA GLY A 94 20.07 6.44 11.59
C GLY A 94 19.67 6.65 10.13
N CYS A 95 19.13 5.64 9.43
CA CYS A 95 18.48 5.84 8.14
C CYS A 95 17.09 6.49 8.31
N THR A 96 16.67 7.31 7.35
CA THR A 96 15.29 7.81 7.28
C THR A 96 14.33 6.64 7.16
N GLU A 97 13.30 6.61 8.01
CA GLU A 97 12.32 5.53 8.05
C GLU A 97 11.52 5.47 6.74
N ALA A 98 11.32 4.26 6.23
CA ALA A 98 10.46 4.04 5.07
C ALA A 98 8.98 4.08 5.50
N THR A 99 8.11 4.52 4.60
CA THR A 99 6.65 4.51 4.79
C THR A 99 5.96 3.99 3.54
N VAL A 100 4.63 3.81 3.62
CA VAL A 100 3.80 3.40 2.47
C VAL A 100 3.97 4.33 1.28
N PHE A 101 3.99 3.73 0.09
CA PHE A 101 4.12 4.45 -1.17
C PHE A 101 2.84 5.22 -1.52
N GLY A 102 1.67 4.68 -1.17
CA GLY A 102 0.37 5.22 -1.56
C GLY A 102 0.06 5.00 -3.06
N PRO A 103 -1.17 5.31 -3.49
CA PRO A 103 -1.63 5.00 -4.85
C PRO A 103 -1.43 6.13 -5.87
N PHE A 104 -0.83 7.27 -5.49
CA PHE A 104 -0.84 8.50 -6.28
C PHE A 104 0.52 8.87 -6.92
N HIS A 105 1.49 7.97 -6.85
CA HIS A 105 2.72 8.12 -7.63
C HIS A 105 2.44 7.93 -9.12
N VAL A 106 3.18 8.66 -9.95
CA VAL A 106 3.10 8.57 -11.42
C VAL A 106 4.52 8.63 -11.96
N GLU A 107 4.86 7.69 -12.82
CA GLU A 107 6.14 7.70 -13.52
C GLU A 107 6.26 8.88 -14.48
N GLY A 108 7.49 9.39 -14.66
CA GLY A 108 7.75 10.46 -15.62
C GLY A 108 7.29 11.84 -15.17
N ALA A 109 7.32 12.12 -13.86
CA ALA A 109 7.10 13.46 -13.34
C ALA A 109 8.11 14.47 -13.93
N PRO A 110 7.73 15.76 -14.09
CA PRO A 110 8.63 16.77 -14.66
C PRO A 110 9.88 16.97 -13.81
N HIS A 111 10.99 17.29 -14.48
CA HIS A 111 12.26 17.62 -13.80
C HIS A 111 12.35 19.12 -13.53
N TYR A 112 12.89 19.46 -12.36
CA TYR A 112 13.05 20.83 -11.89
C TYR A 112 14.47 21.06 -11.36
N GLU A 113 14.92 22.31 -11.37
CA GLU A 113 16.19 22.71 -10.75
C GLU A 113 16.00 22.96 -9.24
N LEU A 114 17.10 22.93 -8.48
CA LEU A 114 17.04 23.16 -7.04
C LEU A 114 16.50 24.56 -6.72
N GLY A 115 15.35 24.60 -6.06
CA GLY A 115 14.68 25.85 -5.65
C GLY A 115 13.52 26.28 -6.54
N ASP A 116 13.26 25.54 -7.62
CA ASP A 116 12.06 25.72 -8.45
C ASP A 116 10.77 25.37 -7.69
N ASP A 117 9.66 25.90 -8.19
CA ASP A 117 8.32 25.64 -7.66
C ASP A 117 7.64 24.47 -8.39
N ILE A 118 7.38 23.39 -7.67
CA ILE A 118 6.69 22.19 -8.21
C ILE A 118 5.16 22.28 -8.14
N ALA A 119 4.59 23.31 -7.48
CA ALA A 119 3.15 23.45 -7.33
C ALA A 119 2.47 23.56 -8.70
N ASN A 120 3.12 24.27 -9.64
CA ASN A 120 2.70 24.41 -11.04
C ASN A 120 1.20 24.74 -11.21
N GLY A 121 0.67 25.60 -10.33
CA GLY A 121 -0.73 26.03 -10.35
C GLY A 121 -1.66 25.29 -9.37
N ALA A 122 -1.17 24.29 -8.63
CA ALA A 122 -1.93 23.70 -7.53
C ALA A 122 -2.33 24.75 -6.50
N LYS A 123 -3.57 24.66 -6.02
CA LYS A 123 -4.08 25.52 -4.96
C LYS A 123 -3.37 25.18 -3.65
N GLY A 124 -2.79 26.19 -3.00
CA GLY A 124 -1.95 25.98 -1.84
C GLY A 124 -1.51 27.24 -1.15
N THR A 125 -1.16 27.13 0.12
CA THR A 125 -0.29 28.11 0.79
C THR A 125 1.17 27.81 0.42
N PRO A 126 1.97 28.78 -0.06
CA PRO A 126 3.37 28.54 -0.41
C PRO A 126 4.19 27.95 0.74
N CYS A 127 4.96 26.89 0.44
CA CYS A 127 5.78 26.17 1.42
C CYS A 127 7.19 25.95 0.87
N LEU A 128 8.22 26.45 1.58
CA LEU A 128 9.62 26.18 1.24
C LEU A 128 10.09 24.91 1.95
N VAL A 129 10.35 23.85 1.18
CA VAL A 129 10.94 22.60 1.67
C VAL A 129 12.43 22.59 1.29
N ARG A 130 13.31 22.33 2.27
CA ARG A 130 14.75 22.24 2.06
C ARG A 130 15.39 21.23 3.00
N GLY A 131 16.46 20.60 2.54
CA GLY A 131 17.16 19.58 3.33
C GLY A 131 18.54 19.24 2.76
N THR A 132 19.10 18.12 3.20
CA THR A 132 20.37 17.58 2.70
C THR A 132 20.28 16.06 2.74
N VAL A 133 20.52 15.42 1.60
CA VAL A 133 20.64 13.96 1.53
C VAL A 133 22.01 13.56 2.05
N LYS A 134 22.02 12.66 3.04
CA LYS A 134 23.24 12.17 3.70
C LYS A 134 23.26 10.65 3.74
N GLY A 135 24.46 10.09 3.69
CA GLY A 135 24.69 8.68 3.99
C GLY A 135 24.69 8.42 5.50
N ILE A 136 24.83 7.15 5.87
CA ILE A 136 24.69 6.68 7.26
C ILE A 136 25.74 7.28 8.21
N ASN A 137 26.91 7.68 7.69
CA ASN A 137 27.96 8.30 8.49
C ASN A 137 27.89 9.84 8.45
N GLY A 138 26.82 10.41 7.89
CA GLY A 138 26.56 11.84 7.82
C GLY A 138 27.21 12.56 6.63
N GLU A 139 27.91 11.83 5.76
CA GLU A 139 28.49 12.36 4.52
C GLU A 139 27.40 12.81 3.54
N PRO A 140 27.54 13.95 2.84
CA PRO A 140 26.60 14.35 1.81
C PRO A 140 26.57 13.36 0.64
N VAL A 141 25.40 13.14 0.05
CA VAL A 141 25.22 12.33 -1.16
C VAL A 141 24.94 13.28 -2.35
N PRO A 142 25.97 13.68 -3.11
CA PRO A 142 25.78 14.58 -4.25
C PRO A 142 25.07 13.87 -5.40
N GLY A 143 24.18 14.60 -6.10
CA GLY A 143 23.43 14.07 -7.25
C GLY A 143 22.35 13.05 -6.89
N ALA A 144 21.97 12.95 -5.61
CA ALA A 144 20.77 12.21 -5.22
C ALA A 144 19.55 12.85 -5.87
N VAL A 145 18.67 12.00 -6.41
CA VAL A 145 17.42 12.41 -7.07
C VAL A 145 16.27 12.27 -6.08
N MET A 146 15.42 13.29 -6.00
CA MET A 146 14.22 13.32 -5.16
C MET A 146 12.96 13.37 -6.04
N ASP A 147 12.21 12.28 -6.07
CA ASP A 147 10.86 12.23 -6.65
C ASP A 147 9.84 12.58 -5.55
N VAL A 148 9.12 13.69 -5.73
CA VAL A 148 8.20 14.25 -4.73
C VAL A 148 6.83 14.48 -5.34
N TRP A 149 5.79 14.21 -4.57
CA TRP A 149 4.40 14.51 -4.92
C TRP A 149 3.58 14.76 -3.65
N GLN A 150 2.57 15.62 -3.75
CA GLN A 150 1.63 15.91 -2.65
C GLN A 150 0.24 16.28 -3.20
N SER A 151 -0.78 16.27 -2.34
CA SER A 151 -2.08 16.82 -2.68
C SER A 151 -2.07 18.35 -2.68
N ASP A 152 -3.07 18.93 -3.33
CA ASP A 152 -3.42 20.35 -3.17
C ASP A 152 -4.22 20.61 -1.87
N ASP A 153 -4.63 21.86 -1.68
CA ASP A 153 -5.45 22.32 -0.54
C ASP A 153 -6.86 21.68 -0.48
N ASP A 154 -7.35 21.12 -1.59
CA ASP A 154 -8.63 20.41 -1.63
C ASP A 154 -8.46 18.91 -1.29
N GLY A 155 -7.22 18.47 -1.01
CA GLY A 155 -6.88 17.11 -0.61
C GLY A 155 -6.81 16.14 -1.79
N LEU A 156 -6.70 16.65 -3.02
CA LEU A 156 -6.63 15.86 -4.24
C LEU A 156 -5.22 15.91 -4.83
N TYR A 157 -4.74 14.76 -5.30
CA TYR A 157 -3.57 14.70 -6.18
C TYR A 157 -3.97 15.09 -7.60
N ASP A 158 -3.03 15.61 -8.37
CA ASP A 158 -3.22 16.04 -9.76
C ASP A 158 -3.94 14.99 -10.64
N VAL A 159 -3.59 13.71 -10.53
CA VAL A 159 -4.24 12.58 -11.25
C VAL A 159 -5.72 12.37 -10.94
N GLN A 160 -6.21 12.94 -9.84
CA GLN A 160 -7.60 12.85 -9.42
C GLN A 160 -8.46 13.97 -9.99
N HIS A 161 -7.86 15.04 -10.50
CA HIS A 161 -8.58 16.13 -11.14
C HIS A 161 -9.02 15.77 -12.55
N GLU A 162 -10.29 16.04 -12.87
CA GLU A 162 -10.80 15.87 -14.22
C GLU A 162 -10.34 17.02 -15.12
N GLY A 163 -9.84 16.68 -16.32
CA GLY A 163 -9.46 17.68 -17.33
C GLY A 163 -8.13 18.39 -17.09
N LEU A 164 -7.37 17.98 -16.06
CA LEU A 164 -6.00 18.46 -15.87
C LEU A 164 -5.07 17.79 -16.90
N ASP A 165 -4.36 18.61 -17.68
CA ASP A 165 -3.51 18.17 -18.80
C ASP A 165 -2.00 18.29 -18.52
N HIS A 166 -1.65 18.74 -17.32
CA HIS A 166 -0.27 18.91 -16.86
C HIS A 166 -0.12 18.45 -15.42
N ALA A 167 1.12 18.13 -15.02
CA ALA A 167 1.43 17.73 -13.66
C ALA A 167 1.37 18.94 -12.70
N GLN A 168 0.83 18.72 -11.51
CA GLN A 168 0.78 19.72 -10.44
C GLN A 168 1.23 19.10 -9.11
N SER A 169 1.90 19.88 -8.26
CA SER A 169 2.39 19.42 -6.95
C SER A 169 3.23 18.14 -6.99
N ARG A 170 3.91 17.87 -8.11
CA ARG A 170 4.85 16.75 -8.27
C ARG A 170 6.05 17.13 -9.11
N GLY A 171 7.18 16.49 -8.85
CA GLY A 171 8.40 16.73 -9.62
C GLY A 171 9.57 15.88 -9.18
N ILE A 172 10.58 15.83 -10.05
CA ILE A 172 11.88 15.22 -9.79
C ILE A 172 12.91 16.36 -9.68
N VAL A 173 13.63 16.41 -8.56
CA VAL A 173 14.70 17.38 -8.27
C VAL A 173 16.03 16.67 -8.05
#